data_AF-A0A182SKI2-F1
#
_entry.id   AF-A0A182SKI2-F1
#
_cell.length_a   1.000
_cell.length_b   1.000
_cell.length_c   1.000
_cell.angle_alpha   90.00
_cell.angle_beta   90.00
_cell.angle_gamma   90.00
#
_symmetry.space_group_name_H-M   'P 1'
#
loop_
_entity.id
_entity.type
_entity.pdbx_description
1 polymer ?
#
loop_
_entity_poly.entity_id
_entity_poly.type
_entity_poly.pdbx_seq_one_letter_code
_entity_poly.pdbx_strand_id
1 'polypeptide(L)'
;ARFQTGQIFPRQTITKAVQERCDNAAQYGSSNLLNLDSFAEHVSLQELSINLGNRAQFEVVCSAIVQMLNDNSCFNTLRLSNNGISHISVLNSAKHLRIVSLDLRGNRIKHPSSLRGLREMPLLELYVWGNNLAEVPDYEKVLHSIFPELLKLDTSLTHPVVSKIVRDIDEEEEEVEVTSPGTLISEAEMNATAFQKYNMTPHWHKVTVLHNGVCNKQDILDALFNLLGKHTFFPCYYKTYSKEDEFLVQNCFDALLVLVRQKLKLPMPANNAVLKLSLTMNVAEAGEKDVQPLKKLEWFVDKRFQKTCLDLCSMQMELNKCRFVDFCAKSPSTLRYIMEYSARKYGNVCLVLRLRQNELKNCQALESL
;
A
#
# COMPACT_ATOMS: atom_id res chain seq x y z
N ALA A 1 -10.25 -58.47 7.39
CA ALA A 1 -11.69 -58.13 7.38
C ALA A 1 -12.10 -57.80 5.94
N ARG A 2 -13.32 -58.18 5.50
CA ARG A 2 -13.86 -57.77 4.18
C ARG A 2 -14.36 -56.34 4.26
N PHE A 3 -14.19 -55.59 3.16
CA PHE A 3 -14.67 -54.22 3.03
C PHE A 3 -16.20 -54.16 3.10
N GLN A 4 -16.78 -53.23 3.85
CA GLN A 4 -18.23 -53.06 3.99
C GLN A 4 -18.64 -51.58 3.80
N THR A 5 -19.81 -51.37 3.23
CA THR A 5 -20.43 -50.05 3.03
C THR A 5 -20.67 -49.38 4.39
N GLY A 6 -20.19 -48.15 4.58
CA GLY A 6 -20.27 -47.41 5.85
C GLY A 6 -18.96 -47.37 6.66
N GLN A 7 -17.88 -47.99 6.19
CA GLN A 7 -16.56 -47.87 6.82
C GLN A 7 -15.97 -46.46 6.63
N ILE A 8 -15.24 -45.98 7.63
CA ILE A 8 -14.56 -44.68 7.59
C ILE A 8 -13.43 -44.76 6.55
N PHE A 9 -13.33 -43.74 5.70
CA PHE A 9 -12.27 -43.62 4.69
C PHE A 9 -11.34 -42.46 5.09
N PRO A 10 -10.24 -42.71 5.83
CA PRO A 10 -9.48 -41.64 6.48
C PRO A 10 -9.04 -40.52 5.53
N ARG A 11 -8.53 -40.88 4.34
CA ARG A 11 -8.11 -39.89 3.33
C ARG A 11 -9.28 -39.02 2.85
N GLN A 12 -10.42 -39.62 2.53
CA GLN A 12 -11.59 -38.89 2.08
C GLN A 12 -12.18 -38.02 3.20
N THR A 13 -12.21 -38.51 4.43
CA THR A 13 -12.67 -37.75 5.60
C THR A 13 -11.77 -36.53 5.85
N ILE A 14 -10.44 -36.70 5.76
CA ILE A 14 -9.48 -35.58 5.85
C ILE A 14 -9.73 -34.56 4.73
N THR A 15 -9.84 -35.00 3.47
CA THR A 15 -10.10 -34.10 2.34
C THR A 15 -11.41 -33.34 2.52
N LYS A 16 -12.48 -34.00 2.97
CA LYS A 16 -13.77 -33.35 3.25
C LYS A 16 -13.66 -32.32 4.38
N ALA A 17 -12.88 -32.59 5.42
CA ALA A 17 -12.65 -31.63 6.50
C ALA A 17 -11.88 -30.39 6.02
N VAL A 18 -10.88 -30.56 5.14
CA VAL A 18 -10.18 -29.42 4.52
C VAL A 18 -11.12 -28.63 3.61
N GLN A 19 -11.93 -29.31 2.78
CA GLN A 19 -12.94 -28.67 1.92
C GLN A 19 -13.94 -27.86 2.75
N GLU A 20 -14.47 -28.42 3.85
CA GLU A 20 -15.42 -27.71 4.72
C GLU A 20 -14.82 -26.41 5.26
N ARG A 21 -13.60 -26.45 5.80
CA ARG A 21 -12.93 -25.24 6.30
C ARG A 21 -12.60 -24.24 5.19
N CYS A 22 -12.41 -24.72 3.96
CA CYS A 22 -12.23 -23.89 2.79
C CYS A 22 -13.55 -23.21 2.39
N ASP A 23 -14.65 -23.94 2.29
CA ASP A 23 -15.97 -23.43 1.92
C ASP A 23 -16.50 -22.43 2.95
N ASN A 24 -16.15 -22.64 4.22
CA ASN A 24 -16.56 -21.81 5.35
C ASN A 24 -15.44 -20.89 5.88
N ALA A 25 -14.44 -20.56 5.05
CA ALA A 25 -13.27 -19.77 5.47
C ALA A 25 -13.59 -18.48 6.25
N ALA A 26 -14.64 -17.76 5.83
CA ALA A 26 -15.11 -16.56 6.52
C ALA A 26 -15.55 -16.82 7.98
N GLN A 27 -16.11 -18.00 8.28
CA GLN A 27 -16.51 -18.38 9.64
C GLN A 27 -15.29 -18.69 10.52
N TYR A 28 -14.19 -19.16 9.92
CA TYR A 28 -12.95 -19.50 10.61
C TYR A 28 -11.92 -18.36 10.62
N GLY A 29 -12.30 -17.17 10.16
CA GLY A 29 -11.50 -15.95 10.25
C GLY A 29 -11.79 -14.97 9.11
N SER A 30 -11.34 -15.29 7.89
CA SER A 30 -11.49 -14.42 6.73
C SER A 30 -11.62 -15.24 5.45
N SER A 31 -12.26 -14.67 4.42
CA SER A 31 -12.54 -15.36 3.15
C SER A 31 -11.29 -15.77 2.36
N ASN A 32 -10.13 -15.15 2.64
CA ASN A 32 -8.83 -15.44 2.04
C ASN A 32 -7.93 -16.34 2.90
N LEU A 33 -8.43 -16.85 4.02
CA LEU A 33 -7.68 -17.66 5.00
C LEU A 33 -8.19 -19.10 5.02
N LEU A 34 -7.33 -20.05 4.66
CA LEU A 34 -7.58 -21.45 4.95
C LEU A 34 -7.08 -21.75 6.37
N ASN A 35 -8.01 -21.82 7.32
CA ASN A 35 -7.70 -22.04 8.73
C ASN A 35 -7.71 -23.54 9.09
N LEU A 36 -6.54 -24.16 9.22
CA LEU A 36 -6.37 -25.53 9.69
C LEU A 36 -5.76 -25.60 11.10
N ASP A 37 -5.98 -24.57 11.94
CA ASP A 37 -5.57 -24.60 13.35
C ASP A 37 -6.23 -25.77 14.10
N SER A 38 -5.45 -26.44 14.97
CA SER A 38 -5.87 -27.61 15.74
C SER A 38 -6.72 -28.59 14.93
N PHE A 39 -6.24 -28.97 13.74
CA PHE A 39 -7.06 -29.66 12.74
C PHE A 39 -7.66 -30.98 13.24
N ALA A 40 -6.92 -31.68 14.11
CA ALA A 40 -7.37 -32.94 14.71
C ALA A 40 -8.67 -32.80 15.54
N GLU A 41 -9.01 -31.61 16.01
CA GLU A 41 -10.22 -31.34 16.80
C GLU A 41 -11.48 -31.14 15.94
N HIS A 42 -11.34 -31.16 14.61
CA HIS A 42 -12.48 -30.99 13.70
C HIS A 42 -13.54 -32.08 13.92
N VAL A 43 -14.82 -31.68 13.95
CA VAL A 43 -15.94 -32.57 14.29
C VAL A 43 -16.01 -33.83 13.42
N SER A 44 -15.71 -33.72 12.13
CA SER A 44 -15.73 -34.87 11.21
C SER A 44 -14.55 -35.83 11.40
N LEU A 45 -13.56 -35.47 12.22
CA LEU A 45 -12.36 -36.26 12.48
C LEU A 45 -12.39 -36.93 13.86
N GLN A 46 -13.45 -36.79 14.65
CA GLN A 46 -13.54 -37.34 16.01
C GLN A 46 -13.33 -38.86 16.09
N GLU A 47 -13.71 -39.59 15.03
CA GLU A 47 -13.54 -41.04 14.94
C GLU A 47 -12.15 -41.44 14.37
N LEU A 48 -11.30 -40.47 14.05
CA LEU A 48 -9.97 -40.65 13.48
C LEU A 48 -8.90 -40.10 14.41
N SER A 49 -7.88 -40.91 14.70
CA SER A 49 -6.68 -40.44 15.39
C SER A 49 -5.78 -39.66 14.42
N ILE A 50 -6.07 -38.37 14.25
CA ILE A 50 -5.31 -37.46 13.41
C ILE A 50 -4.14 -36.84 14.21
N ASN A 51 -2.95 -36.91 13.64
CA ASN A 51 -1.73 -36.33 14.15
C ASN A 51 -0.87 -35.84 12.98
N LEU A 52 -0.83 -34.52 12.76
CA LEU A 52 -0.04 -33.95 11.64
C LEU A 52 1.47 -33.89 11.93
N GLY A 53 1.90 -34.30 13.12
CA GLY A 53 3.29 -34.70 13.36
C GLY A 53 3.66 -35.97 12.59
N ASN A 54 2.69 -36.83 12.23
CA ASN A 54 2.92 -37.95 11.34
C ASN A 54 3.00 -37.45 9.88
N ARG A 55 4.17 -37.67 9.27
CA ARG A 55 4.45 -37.22 7.89
C ARG A 55 3.40 -37.68 6.87
N ALA A 56 2.97 -38.94 6.91
CA ALA A 56 2.04 -39.48 5.92
C ALA A 56 0.63 -38.88 6.04
N GLN A 57 0.17 -38.61 7.27
CA GLN A 57 -1.09 -37.92 7.47
C GLN A 57 -1.01 -36.45 7.04
N PHE A 58 0.11 -35.78 7.32
CA PHE A 58 0.33 -34.41 6.88
C PHE A 58 0.45 -34.29 5.35
N GLU A 59 1.02 -35.29 4.67
CA GLU A 59 1.04 -35.39 3.20
C GLU A 59 -0.38 -35.45 2.60
N VAL A 60 -1.30 -36.17 3.24
CA VAL A 60 -2.71 -36.22 2.83
C VAL A 60 -3.36 -34.85 2.98
N VAL A 61 -3.13 -34.16 4.11
CA VAL A 61 -3.65 -32.80 4.33
C VAL A 61 -3.08 -31.83 3.30
N CYS A 62 -1.77 -31.84 3.04
CA CYS A 62 -1.15 -30.96 2.04
C CYS A 62 -1.66 -31.24 0.62
N SER A 63 -1.92 -32.50 0.28
CA SER A 63 -2.52 -32.86 -1.01
C SER A 63 -3.93 -32.28 -1.14
N ALA A 64 -4.73 -32.34 -0.06
CA ALA A 64 -6.04 -31.71 -0.03
C ALA A 64 -5.94 -30.18 -0.15
N ILE A 65 -5.02 -29.52 0.58
CA ILE A 65 -4.78 -28.07 0.46
C ILE A 65 -4.50 -27.68 -0.99
N VAL A 66 -3.56 -28.37 -1.65
CA VAL A 66 -3.20 -28.10 -3.05
C VAL A 66 -4.41 -28.27 -3.97
N GLN A 67 -5.19 -29.33 -3.77
CA GLN A 67 -6.40 -29.57 -4.56
C GLN A 67 -7.43 -28.45 -4.39
N MET A 68 -7.65 -27.96 -3.18
CA MET A 68 -8.65 -26.91 -2.90
C MET A 68 -8.21 -25.53 -3.40
N LEU A 69 -6.92 -25.22 -3.26
CA LEU A 69 -6.42 -23.89 -3.53
C LEU A 69 -5.98 -23.68 -4.98
N ASN A 70 -5.72 -24.76 -5.74
CA ASN A 70 -5.38 -24.63 -7.17
C ASN A 70 -6.48 -23.96 -7.99
N ASP A 71 -7.75 -24.20 -7.63
CA ASP A 71 -8.90 -23.66 -8.33
C ASP A 71 -9.39 -22.33 -7.73
N ASN A 72 -8.81 -21.88 -6.61
CA ASN A 72 -9.35 -20.77 -5.82
C ASN A 72 -8.33 -19.65 -5.58
N SER A 73 -8.41 -18.60 -6.41
CA SER A 73 -7.46 -17.48 -6.43
C SER A 73 -7.56 -16.51 -5.24
N CYS A 74 -8.59 -16.63 -4.38
CA CYS A 74 -8.79 -15.70 -3.26
C CYS A 74 -7.94 -16.04 -2.02
N PHE A 75 -7.50 -17.29 -1.87
CA PHE A 75 -6.72 -17.71 -0.72
C PHE A 75 -5.25 -17.33 -0.85
N ASN A 76 -4.78 -16.52 0.08
CA ASN A 76 -3.38 -16.10 0.17
C ASN A 76 -2.80 -16.31 1.57
N THR A 77 -3.60 -16.79 2.53
CA THR A 77 -3.18 -17.06 3.90
C THR A 77 -3.48 -18.51 4.27
N LEU A 78 -2.49 -19.21 4.83
CA LEU A 78 -2.61 -20.58 5.32
C LEU A 78 -2.24 -20.64 6.80
N ARG A 79 -3.16 -21.12 7.64
CA ARG A 79 -2.91 -21.35 9.08
C ARG A 79 -2.86 -22.84 9.37
N LEU A 80 -1.75 -23.28 9.96
CA LEU A 80 -1.44 -24.67 10.34
C LEU A 80 -0.96 -24.75 11.80
N SER A 81 -1.34 -23.78 12.63
CA SER A 81 -0.93 -23.72 14.02
C SER A 81 -1.44 -24.91 14.86
N ASN A 82 -0.73 -25.22 15.95
CA ASN A 82 -1.14 -26.19 16.96
C ASN A 82 -1.40 -27.62 16.45
N ASN A 83 -0.67 -28.06 15.42
CA ASN A 83 -0.90 -29.35 14.77
C ASN A 83 0.20 -30.39 15.05
N GLY A 84 1.18 -30.06 15.90
CA GLY A 84 2.31 -30.94 16.22
C GLY A 84 3.25 -31.22 15.04
N ILE A 85 3.21 -30.41 13.98
CA ILE A 85 3.97 -30.62 12.75
C ILE A 85 5.47 -30.52 13.04
N SER A 86 6.23 -31.50 12.57
CA SER A 86 7.70 -31.49 12.64
C SER A 86 8.38 -31.65 11.27
N HIS A 87 7.66 -32.18 10.28
CA HIS A 87 8.17 -32.48 8.93
C HIS A 87 7.68 -31.46 7.90
N ILE A 88 8.21 -30.23 7.95
CA ILE A 88 7.79 -29.11 7.09
C ILE A 88 8.07 -29.33 5.60
N SER A 89 9.02 -30.19 5.24
CA SER A 89 9.36 -30.50 3.84
C SER A 89 8.16 -30.93 2.99
N VAL A 90 7.12 -31.49 3.63
CA VAL A 90 5.88 -31.90 2.96
C VAL A 90 5.15 -30.72 2.32
N LEU A 91 5.20 -29.52 2.92
CA LEU A 91 4.56 -28.32 2.37
C LEU A 91 5.19 -27.84 1.06
N ASN A 92 6.34 -28.38 0.65
CA ASN A 92 6.93 -28.06 -0.64
C ASN A 92 6.03 -28.46 -1.82
N SER A 93 5.09 -29.39 -1.63
CA SER A 93 4.07 -29.67 -2.67
C SER A 93 3.19 -28.46 -2.95
N ALA A 94 2.99 -27.57 -1.97
CA ALA A 94 2.19 -26.36 -2.06
C ALA A 94 2.97 -25.13 -2.57
N LYS A 95 4.22 -25.30 -3.04
CA LYS A 95 5.09 -24.18 -3.43
C LYS A 95 4.57 -23.32 -4.59
N HIS A 96 3.71 -23.89 -5.43
CA HIS A 96 3.10 -23.23 -6.58
C HIS A 96 1.86 -22.39 -6.19
N LEU A 97 1.35 -22.56 -4.97
CA LEU A 97 0.25 -21.78 -4.45
C LEU A 97 0.74 -20.36 -4.10
N ARG A 98 -0.09 -19.35 -4.33
CA ARG A 98 0.23 -17.94 -4.06
C ARG A 98 0.02 -17.56 -2.58
N ILE A 99 0.49 -18.43 -1.68
CA ILE A 99 0.42 -18.18 -0.24
C ILE A 99 1.46 -17.14 0.14
N VAL A 100 0.97 -16.03 0.67
CA VAL A 100 1.74 -14.86 1.12
C VAL A 100 1.96 -14.88 2.62
N SER A 101 1.01 -15.46 3.38
CA SER A 101 1.06 -15.52 4.84
C SER A 101 0.91 -16.96 5.31
N LEU A 102 1.90 -17.45 6.08
CA LEU A 102 1.95 -18.81 6.60
C LEU A 102 2.11 -18.82 8.12
N ASP A 103 1.13 -19.40 8.82
CA ASP A 103 1.14 -19.51 10.27
C ASP A 103 1.41 -20.96 10.70
N LEU A 104 2.57 -21.17 11.32
CA LEU A 104 3.08 -22.43 11.82
C LEU A 104 3.25 -22.44 13.35
N ARG A 105 2.62 -21.50 14.07
CA ARG A 105 2.80 -21.39 15.53
C ARG A 105 2.40 -22.65 16.30
N GLY A 106 3.03 -22.90 17.45
CA GLY A 106 2.67 -24.02 18.33
C GLY A 106 2.89 -25.41 17.71
N ASN A 107 3.83 -25.53 16.77
CA ASN A 107 4.21 -26.82 16.18
C ASN A 107 5.52 -27.34 16.81
N ARG A 108 6.08 -28.42 16.27
CA ARG A 108 7.29 -29.10 16.78
C ARG A 108 8.47 -28.97 15.83
N ILE A 109 8.59 -27.83 15.15
CA ILE A 109 9.67 -27.56 14.20
C ILE A 109 10.94 -27.24 15.00
N LYS A 110 11.98 -28.04 14.79
CA LYS A 110 13.20 -28.00 15.64
C LYS A 110 14.24 -26.97 15.22
N HIS A 111 14.31 -26.63 13.93
CA HIS A 111 15.39 -25.80 13.40
C HIS A 111 14.92 -24.95 12.21
N PRO A 112 15.37 -23.69 12.06
CA PRO A 112 14.97 -22.83 10.95
C PRO A 112 15.35 -23.39 9.57
N SER A 113 16.45 -24.15 9.47
CA SER A 113 16.86 -24.78 8.20
C SER A 113 15.85 -25.79 7.64
N SER A 114 14.94 -26.32 8.46
CA SER A 114 13.86 -27.20 8.01
C SER A 114 12.88 -26.48 7.05
N LEU A 115 12.85 -25.14 7.06
CA LEU A 115 12.03 -24.33 6.16
C LEU A 115 12.70 -24.03 4.81
N ARG A 116 13.95 -24.45 4.57
CA ARG A 116 14.66 -24.19 3.29
C ARG A 116 13.89 -24.65 2.06
N GLY A 117 13.16 -25.76 2.16
CA GLY A 117 12.33 -26.28 1.08
C GLY A 117 11.19 -25.34 0.67
N LEU A 118 10.81 -24.38 1.52
CA LEU A 118 9.73 -23.44 1.23
C LEU A 118 10.22 -22.13 0.60
N ARG A 119 11.52 -21.97 0.34
CA ARG A 119 12.12 -20.73 -0.20
C ARG A 119 11.47 -20.23 -1.49
N GLU A 120 10.90 -21.13 -2.29
CA GLU A 120 10.22 -20.79 -3.55
C GLU A 120 8.81 -20.20 -3.33
N MET A 121 8.25 -20.31 -2.13
CA MET A 121 6.96 -19.70 -1.81
C MET A 121 7.09 -18.18 -1.68
N PRO A 122 6.11 -17.39 -2.17
CA PRO A 122 6.14 -15.92 -2.12
C PRO A 122 5.76 -15.38 -0.73
N LEU A 123 6.31 -15.97 0.34
CA LEU A 123 5.96 -15.63 1.72
C LEU A 123 6.47 -14.23 2.07
N LEU A 124 5.53 -13.39 2.50
CA LEU A 124 5.78 -12.08 3.09
C LEU A 124 5.54 -12.12 4.61
N GLU A 125 4.65 -12.98 5.10
CA GLU A 125 4.43 -13.15 6.54
C GLU A 125 4.64 -14.60 6.96
N LEU A 126 5.38 -14.79 8.04
CA LEU A 126 5.68 -16.09 8.61
C LEU A 126 5.53 -16.03 10.12
N TYR A 127 4.74 -16.93 10.69
CA TYR A 127 4.56 -17.04 12.13
C TYR A 127 5.06 -18.40 12.58
N VAL A 128 6.03 -18.43 13.49
CA VAL A 128 6.74 -19.64 13.97
C VAL A 128 6.86 -19.70 15.48
N TRP A 129 6.33 -18.71 16.22
CA TRP A 129 6.33 -18.70 17.68
C TRP A 129 5.75 -19.98 18.29
N GLY A 130 6.29 -20.41 19.42
CA GLY A 130 5.89 -21.66 20.08
C GLY A 130 6.43 -22.94 19.43
N ASN A 131 7.40 -22.83 18.52
CA ASN A 131 8.20 -23.95 18.02
C ASN A 131 9.59 -23.96 18.69
N ASN A 132 10.22 -25.13 18.78
CA ASN A 132 11.59 -25.27 19.28
C ASN A 132 12.63 -24.48 18.46
N LEU A 133 12.35 -24.18 17.18
CA LEU A 133 13.25 -23.37 16.36
C LEU A 133 13.49 -21.97 16.92
N ALA A 134 12.56 -21.43 17.72
CA ALA A 134 12.70 -20.11 18.33
C ALA A 134 13.75 -20.08 19.45
N GLU A 135 14.13 -21.25 19.98
CA GLU A 135 15.21 -21.42 20.96
C GLU A 135 16.59 -21.46 20.29
N VAL A 136 16.65 -21.58 18.96
CA VAL A 136 17.91 -21.62 18.21
C VAL A 136 18.50 -20.21 18.14
N PRO A 137 19.78 -20.02 18.51
CA PRO A 137 20.45 -18.73 18.38
C PRO A 137 20.37 -18.19 16.95
N ASP A 138 20.11 -16.89 16.81
CA ASP A 138 20.02 -16.21 15.52
C ASP A 138 18.97 -16.81 14.54
N TYR A 139 17.94 -17.53 15.03
CA TYR A 139 16.97 -18.16 14.14
C TYR A 139 16.31 -17.18 13.18
N GLU A 140 16.02 -15.94 13.62
CA GLU A 140 15.47 -14.88 12.78
C GLU A 140 16.38 -14.54 11.60
N LYS A 141 17.69 -14.41 11.83
CA LYS A 141 18.68 -14.17 10.76
C LYS A 141 18.72 -15.32 9.77
N VAL A 142 18.65 -16.56 10.26
CA VAL A 142 18.60 -17.76 9.40
C VAL A 142 17.31 -17.76 8.57
N LEU A 143 16.16 -17.46 9.17
CA LEU A 143 14.90 -17.35 8.45
C LEU A 143 14.95 -16.23 7.40
N HIS A 144 15.56 -15.09 7.70
CA HIS A 144 15.78 -14.02 6.73
C HIS A 144 16.72 -14.41 5.58
N SER A 145 17.71 -15.26 5.83
CA SER A 145 18.53 -15.81 4.74
C SER A 145 17.75 -16.75 3.80
N ILE A 146 16.71 -17.43 4.32
CA ILE A 146 15.85 -18.33 3.55
C ILE A 146 14.76 -17.52 2.83
N PHE A 147 14.14 -16.56 3.52
CA PHE A 147 13.06 -15.70 3.07
C PHE A 147 13.51 -14.22 3.13
N PRO A 148 14.33 -13.76 2.18
CA PRO A 148 14.87 -12.39 2.21
C PRO A 148 13.80 -11.30 2.05
N GLU A 149 12.65 -11.67 1.48
CA GLU A 149 11.50 -10.79 1.22
C GLU A 149 10.49 -10.80 2.36
N LEU A 150 10.75 -11.58 3.42
CA LEU A 150 9.86 -11.66 4.55
C LEU A 150 9.70 -10.26 5.14
N LEU A 151 8.45 -9.86 5.32
CA LEU A 151 7.94 -8.55 5.74
C LEU A 151 7.51 -8.53 7.21
N LYS A 152 7.17 -9.72 7.74
CA LYS A 152 6.79 -9.94 9.12
C LYS A 152 7.20 -11.34 9.55
N LEU A 153 7.91 -11.41 10.67
CA LEU A 153 8.24 -12.65 11.36
C LEU A 153 7.62 -12.58 12.75
N ASP A 154 6.62 -13.41 13.02
CA ASP A 154 5.84 -13.37 14.26
C ASP A 154 5.26 -11.97 14.55
N THR A 155 5.69 -11.32 15.64
CA THR A 155 5.31 -9.95 15.99
C THR A 155 6.30 -8.91 15.46
N SER A 156 7.47 -9.34 14.99
CA SER A 156 8.55 -8.49 14.49
C SER A 156 8.29 -8.08 13.03
N LEU A 157 8.34 -6.78 12.79
CA LEU A 157 8.31 -6.22 11.44
C LEU A 157 9.72 -6.16 10.88
N THR A 158 9.87 -6.52 9.63
CA THR A 158 11.17 -6.65 8.98
C THR A 158 11.31 -5.56 7.92
N HIS A 159 12.51 -5.01 7.78
CA HIS A 159 12.78 -3.97 6.80
C HIS A 159 13.13 -4.62 5.46
N PRO A 160 12.40 -4.32 4.37
CA PRO A 160 12.78 -4.83 3.06
C PRO A 160 14.15 -4.25 2.67
N VAL A 161 15.06 -5.11 2.22
CA VAL A 161 16.33 -4.68 1.60
C VAL A 161 15.97 -4.10 0.24
N VAL A 162 15.92 -2.77 0.15
CA VAL A 162 15.59 -2.06 -1.08
C VAL A 162 16.68 -2.33 -2.13
N SER A 163 16.39 -3.23 -3.06
CA SER A 163 17.21 -3.42 -4.25
C SER A 163 16.99 -2.22 -5.17
N LYS A 164 17.94 -1.28 -5.17
CA LYS A 164 17.98 -0.17 -6.12
C LYS A 164 18.12 -0.72 -7.54
N ILE A 165 17.22 -0.32 -8.44
CA ILE A 165 17.50 0.28 -9.75
C ILE A 165 16.14 0.75 -10.29
N VAL A 166 15.93 2.06 -10.38
CA VAL A 166 14.99 2.68 -11.32
C VAL A 166 15.69 3.94 -11.84
N ARG A 167 15.70 4.11 -13.17
CA ARG A 167 16.26 5.28 -13.86
C ARG A 167 15.54 6.56 -13.37
N ASP A 168 16.29 7.60 -13.06
CA ASP A 168 15.75 8.89 -12.65
C ASP A 168 15.00 9.54 -13.82
N ILE A 169 13.74 9.95 -13.60
CA ILE A 169 12.91 10.67 -14.57
C ILE A 169 13.32 12.16 -14.64
N ASP A 170 14.10 12.63 -13.67
CA ASP A 170 14.42 14.05 -13.49
C ASP A 170 15.42 14.62 -14.54
N GLU A 171 15.96 13.80 -15.47
CA GLU A 171 16.99 14.23 -16.43
C GLU A 171 16.45 15.10 -17.60
N GLU A 172 15.14 15.12 -17.86
CA GLU A 172 14.54 15.83 -19.00
C GLU A 172 13.68 17.06 -18.62
N GLU A 173 13.51 17.36 -17.33
CA GLU A 173 12.62 18.45 -16.86
C GLU A 173 13.34 19.82 -16.84
N GLU A 174 12.71 20.83 -17.44
CA GLU A 174 13.17 22.22 -17.47
C GLU A 174 12.27 23.11 -16.59
N GLU A 175 12.81 24.21 -16.05
CA GLU A 175 12.03 25.18 -15.29
C GLU A 175 11.12 25.97 -16.24
N VAL A 176 9.85 26.19 -15.86
CA VAL A 176 8.91 26.96 -16.68
C VAL A 176 9.30 28.43 -16.68
N GLU A 177 9.60 28.97 -17.86
CA GLU A 177 9.76 30.40 -18.07
C GLU A 177 8.38 31.07 -18.17
N VAL A 178 8.18 32.14 -17.39
CA VAL A 178 6.96 32.96 -17.50
C VAL A 178 7.04 33.77 -18.79
N THR A 179 6.25 33.36 -19.80
CA THR A 179 6.28 33.94 -21.15
C THR A 179 5.24 35.05 -21.34
N SER A 180 4.31 35.23 -20.40
CA SER A 180 3.22 36.20 -20.46
C SER A 180 2.99 36.89 -19.11
N PRO A 181 2.59 38.17 -19.09
CA PRO A 181 2.17 38.84 -17.85
C PRO A 181 0.89 38.21 -17.25
N GLY A 182 0.15 37.41 -18.03
CA GLY A 182 -1.08 36.75 -17.60
C GLY A 182 -2.23 37.73 -17.31
N THR A 183 -3.28 37.23 -16.66
CA THR A 183 -4.41 38.04 -16.18
C THR A 183 -4.51 37.96 -14.66
N LEU A 184 -4.25 39.07 -13.98
CA LEU A 184 -4.43 39.17 -12.54
C LEU A 184 -5.93 39.17 -12.20
N ILE A 185 -6.36 38.26 -11.34
CA ILE A 185 -7.75 38.17 -10.91
C ILE A 185 -8.10 39.37 -10.02
N SER A 186 -9.01 40.20 -10.55
CA SER A 186 -9.58 41.35 -9.84
C SER A 186 -10.75 40.96 -8.94
N GLU A 187 -11.18 41.86 -8.04
CA GLU A 187 -12.36 41.63 -7.18
C GLU A 187 -13.64 41.35 -7.98
N ALA A 188 -13.80 41.98 -9.16
CA ALA A 188 -14.93 41.75 -10.04
C ALA A 188 -14.97 40.31 -10.59
N GLU A 189 -13.80 39.67 -10.72
CA GLU A 189 -13.65 38.30 -11.20
C GLU A 189 -13.69 37.26 -10.07
N MET A 190 -13.81 37.70 -8.80
CA MET A 190 -13.87 36.80 -7.65
C MET A 190 -15.26 36.14 -7.46
N ASN A 191 -15.84 35.64 -8.56
CA ASN A 191 -17.09 34.90 -8.55
C ASN A 191 -17.04 33.74 -9.56
N ALA A 192 -17.85 32.70 -9.32
CA ALA A 192 -17.79 31.46 -10.10
C ALA A 192 -18.06 31.70 -11.60
N THR A 193 -19.01 32.56 -11.93
CA THR A 193 -19.42 32.81 -13.32
C THR A 193 -18.31 33.50 -14.11
N ALA A 194 -17.71 34.55 -13.55
CA ALA A 194 -16.61 35.27 -14.20
C ALA A 194 -15.33 34.43 -14.28
N PHE A 195 -15.08 33.57 -13.28
CA PHE A 195 -13.90 32.72 -13.23
C PHE A 195 -13.98 31.52 -14.20
N GLN A 196 -15.18 31.13 -14.63
CA GLN A 196 -15.42 29.96 -15.49
C GLN A 196 -14.60 29.95 -16.79
N LYS A 197 -14.21 31.13 -17.30
CA LYS A 197 -13.38 31.27 -18.52
C LYS A 197 -12.01 30.60 -18.42
N TYR A 198 -11.54 30.29 -17.21
CA TYR A 198 -10.27 29.60 -16.96
C TYR A 198 -10.41 28.09 -16.77
N ASN A 199 -11.63 27.55 -16.92
CA ASN A 199 -11.81 26.11 -16.86
C ASN A 199 -11.14 25.43 -18.07
N MET A 200 -10.37 24.37 -17.81
CA MET A 200 -9.68 23.57 -18.83
C MET A 200 -8.69 24.34 -19.73
N THR A 201 -8.03 25.38 -19.21
CA THR A 201 -6.96 26.05 -19.96
C THR A 201 -5.65 25.24 -19.91
N PRO A 202 -4.90 25.10 -21.03
CA PRO A 202 -3.62 24.38 -21.07
C PRO A 202 -2.44 25.20 -20.52
N HIS A 203 -2.70 26.08 -19.55
CA HIS A 203 -1.73 27.08 -19.09
C HIS A 203 -1.34 26.86 -17.63
N TRP A 204 -0.14 27.31 -17.29
CA TRP A 204 0.26 27.55 -15.92
C TRP A 204 -0.38 28.83 -15.39
N HIS A 205 -0.74 28.78 -14.12
CA HIS A 205 -1.26 29.91 -13.35
C HIS A 205 -0.32 30.16 -12.18
N LYS A 206 -0.07 31.44 -11.87
CA LYS A 206 0.79 31.84 -10.76
C LYS A 206 -0.03 32.20 -9.53
N VAL A 207 0.33 31.61 -8.40
CA VAL A 207 -0.16 31.97 -7.07
C VAL A 207 0.96 32.68 -6.34
N THR A 208 0.66 33.86 -5.78
CA THR A 208 1.57 34.60 -4.90
C THR A 208 0.93 34.71 -3.52
N VAL A 209 1.69 34.39 -2.47
CA VAL A 209 1.26 34.40 -1.07
C VAL A 209 2.01 35.50 -0.33
N LEU A 210 1.30 36.54 0.11
CA LEU A 210 1.91 37.62 0.89
C LEU A 210 1.91 37.25 2.38
N HIS A 211 3.09 36.93 2.93
CA HIS A 211 3.26 36.52 4.33
C HIS A 211 4.07 37.50 5.18
N ASN A 212 4.79 38.45 4.60
CA ASN A 212 5.61 39.43 5.31
C ASN A 212 6.56 38.81 6.37
N GLY A 213 7.05 37.59 6.12
CA GLY A 213 7.95 36.87 7.00
C GLY A 213 7.30 36.22 8.24
N VAL A 214 5.97 36.22 8.36
CA VAL A 214 5.28 35.67 9.56
C VAL A 214 5.15 34.15 9.57
N CYS A 215 5.44 33.49 8.46
CA CYS A 215 5.39 32.04 8.30
C CYS A 215 6.39 31.59 7.24
N ASN A 216 6.70 30.29 7.24
CA ASN A 216 7.60 29.66 6.29
C ASN A 216 6.82 28.89 5.19
N LYS A 217 7.56 28.36 4.20
CA LYS A 217 7.01 27.54 3.11
C LYS A 217 6.10 26.40 3.60
N GLN A 218 6.52 25.66 4.63
CA GLN A 218 5.77 24.50 5.12
C GLN A 218 4.45 24.92 5.75
N ASP A 219 4.43 26.01 6.53
CA ASP A 219 3.20 26.55 7.12
C ASP A 219 2.18 26.91 6.02
N ILE A 220 2.64 27.54 4.94
CA ILE A 220 1.81 27.95 3.79
C ILE A 220 1.25 26.71 3.08
N LEU A 221 2.10 25.73 2.79
CA LEU A 221 1.69 24.49 2.14
C LEU A 221 0.69 23.72 2.99
N ASP A 222 0.93 23.58 4.29
CA ASP A 222 0.00 22.90 5.20
C ASP A 222 -1.36 23.60 5.24
N ALA A 223 -1.39 24.94 5.29
CA ALA A 223 -2.64 25.70 5.25
C ALA A 223 -3.39 25.49 3.92
N LEU A 224 -2.68 25.53 2.78
CA LEU A 224 -3.28 25.28 1.46
C LEU A 224 -3.82 23.86 1.33
N PHE A 225 -3.05 22.84 1.72
CA PHE A 225 -3.49 21.44 1.62
C PHE A 225 -4.65 21.13 2.56
N ASN A 226 -4.71 21.75 3.74
CA ASN A 226 -5.86 21.61 4.62
C ASN A 226 -7.12 22.27 4.03
N LEU A 227 -6.97 23.46 3.41
CA LEU A 227 -8.07 24.17 2.77
C LEU A 227 -8.58 23.46 1.51
N LEU A 228 -7.66 22.94 0.69
CA LEU A 228 -7.93 22.43 -0.65
C LEU A 228 -7.96 20.90 -0.74
N GLY A 229 -7.77 20.17 0.36
CA GLY A 229 -7.47 18.72 0.35
C GLY A 229 -8.50 17.79 -0.31
N LYS A 230 -9.69 18.29 -0.68
CA LYS A 230 -10.68 17.56 -1.49
C LYS A 230 -10.44 17.66 -3.00
N HIS A 231 -9.65 18.64 -3.44
CA HIS A 231 -9.40 18.96 -4.82
C HIS A 231 -7.95 18.64 -5.19
N THR A 232 -7.74 18.30 -6.46
CA THR A 232 -6.41 18.12 -7.02
C THR A 232 -5.67 19.46 -7.04
N PHE A 233 -4.53 19.53 -6.36
CA PHE A 233 -3.75 20.74 -6.23
C PHE A 233 -2.27 20.38 -5.96
N PHE A 234 -1.38 20.82 -6.85
CA PHE A 234 0.05 20.53 -6.78
C PHE A 234 0.84 21.82 -7.05
N PRO A 235 1.33 22.50 -6.00
CA PRO A 235 2.25 23.62 -6.14
C PRO A 235 3.52 23.18 -6.86
N CYS A 236 3.87 23.86 -7.95
CA CYS A 236 5.03 23.57 -8.78
C CYS A 236 5.98 24.78 -8.82
N TYR A 237 7.27 24.52 -9.01
CA TYR A 237 8.32 25.56 -9.12
C TYR A 237 8.26 26.59 -7.99
N TYR A 238 8.09 26.11 -6.76
CA TYR A 238 7.92 26.97 -5.59
C TYR A 238 9.17 27.81 -5.31
N LYS A 239 9.01 29.13 -5.24
CA LYS A 239 10.06 30.10 -4.91
C LYS A 239 9.69 30.84 -3.64
N THR A 240 10.66 30.93 -2.74
CA THR A 240 10.50 31.58 -1.44
C THR A 240 11.21 32.92 -1.39
N TYR A 241 10.56 33.96 -0.87
CA TYR A 241 11.19 35.26 -0.65
C TYR A 241 10.96 35.76 0.78
N SER A 242 11.51 36.93 1.11
CA SER A 242 11.46 37.45 2.48
C SER A 242 10.06 37.89 2.94
N LYS A 243 9.19 38.29 2.00
CA LYS A 243 7.86 38.85 2.29
C LYS A 243 6.73 38.16 1.55
N GLU A 244 7.04 37.46 0.48
CA GLU A 244 6.06 36.73 -0.31
C GLU A 244 6.70 35.46 -0.87
N ASP A 245 5.86 34.49 -1.16
CA ASP A 245 6.25 33.26 -1.86
C ASP A 245 5.41 33.15 -3.13
N GLU A 246 5.96 32.53 -4.18
CA GLU A 246 5.23 32.28 -5.42
C GLU A 246 5.43 30.86 -5.92
N PHE A 247 4.42 30.34 -6.59
CA PHE A 247 4.48 29.03 -7.24
C PHE A 247 3.51 28.97 -8.41
N LEU A 248 3.71 27.99 -9.28
CA LEU A 248 2.85 27.72 -10.43
C LEU A 248 1.93 26.53 -10.13
N VAL A 249 0.76 26.53 -10.75
CA VAL A 249 -0.19 25.42 -10.72
C VAL A 249 -0.83 25.25 -12.09
N GLN A 250 -1.30 24.03 -12.35
CA GLN A 250 -1.94 23.67 -13.61
C GLN A 250 -3.07 22.66 -13.34
N ASN A 251 -4.08 22.64 -14.20
CA ASN A 251 -5.15 21.63 -14.20
C ASN A 251 -5.85 21.46 -12.83
N CYS A 252 -5.96 22.54 -12.06
CA CYS A 252 -6.52 22.55 -10.71
C CYS A 252 -7.65 23.60 -10.56
N PHE A 253 -8.51 23.73 -11.59
CA PHE A 253 -9.56 24.74 -11.65
C PHE A 253 -10.44 24.76 -10.39
N ASP A 254 -10.91 23.61 -9.93
CA ASP A 254 -11.78 23.52 -8.75
C ASP A 254 -11.09 24.03 -7.48
N ALA A 255 -9.79 23.74 -7.32
CA ALA A 255 -9.01 24.23 -6.20
C ALA A 255 -8.86 25.77 -6.24
N LEU A 256 -8.57 26.32 -7.43
CA LEU A 256 -8.50 27.77 -7.62
C LEU A 256 -9.85 28.45 -7.40
N LEU A 257 -10.95 27.82 -7.82
CA LEU A 257 -12.30 28.31 -7.60
C LEU A 257 -12.64 28.40 -6.10
N VAL A 258 -12.14 27.47 -5.28
CA VAL A 258 -12.26 27.58 -3.81
C VAL A 258 -11.53 28.82 -3.28
N LEU A 259 -10.28 29.06 -3.71
CA LEU A 259 -9.52 30.25 -3.31
C LEU A 259 -10.23 31.54 -3.73
N VAL A 260 -10.77 31.57 -4.95
CA VAL A 260 -11.55 32.70 -5.48
C VAL A 260 -12.80 32.95 -4.64
N ARG A 261 -13.57 31.91 -4.31
CA ARG A 261 -14.76 32.03 -3.44
C ARG A 261 -14.42 32.53 -2.03
N GLN A 262 -13.21 32.25 -1.56
CA GLN A 262 -12.68 32.77 -0.29
C GLN A 262 -12.06 34.17 -0.43
N LYS A 263 -12.26 34.84 -1.56
CA LYS A 263 -11.72 36.17 -1.86
C LYS A 263 -10.20 36.22 -1.72
N LEU A 264 -9.52 35.15 -2.13
CA LEU A 264 -8.06 35.01 -2.13
C LEU A 264 -7.45 35.26 -0.73
N LYS A 265 -8.11 34.75 0.31
CA LYS A 265 -7.62 34.80 1.70
C LYS A 265 -7.30 33.40 2.18
N LEU A 266 -6.12 33.22 2.75
CA LEU A 266 -5.67 31.95 3.32
C LEU A 266 -5.63 32.06 4.85
N PRO A 267 -6.56 31.42 5.57
CA PRO A 267 -6.50 31.34 7.02
C PRO A 267 -5.27 30.54 7.46
N MET A 268 -4.54 31.04 8.45
CA MET A 268 -3.38 30.40 9.07
C MET A 268 -3.70 30.11 10.54
N PRO A 269 -4.27 28.92 10.86
CA PRO A 269 -4.69 28.60 12.22
C PRO A 269 -3.54 28.63 13.22
N ALA A 270 -2.35 28.19 12.82
CA ALA A 270 -1.17 28.14 13.69
C ALA A 270 -0.73 29.52 14.21
N ASN A 271 -0.89 30.56 13.38
CA ASN A 271 -0.36 31.91 13.66
C ASN A 271 -1.50 32.93 13.89
N ASN A 272 -2.75 32.45 13.96
CA ASN A 272 -3.97 33.26 14.05
C ASN A 272 -3.99 34.44 13.05
N ALA A 273 -3.49 34.19 11.84
CA ALA A 273 -3.33 35.19 10.78
C ALA A 273 -4.18 34.81 9.56
N VAL A 274 -4.40 35.79 8.68
CA VAL A 274 -5.02 35.56 7.37
C VAL A 274 -4.12 36.17 6.31
N LEU A 275 -3.52 35.33 5.48
CA LEU A 275 -2.63 35.78 4.42
C LEU A 275 -3.44 36.21 3.20
N LYS A 276 -2.92 37.21 2.48
CA LYS A 276 -3.48 37.65 1.21
C LYS A 276 -2.81 36.86 0.08
N LEU A 277 -3.63 36.29 -0.79
CA LEU A 277 -3.17 35.65 -2.02
C LEU A 277 -3.39 36.58 -3.21
N SER A 278 -2.60 36.38 -4.25
CA SER A 278 -2.85 36.94 -5.58
C SER A 278 -2.76 35.82 -6.61
N LEU A 279 -3.68 35.82 -7.57
CA LEU A 279 -3.81 34.78 -8.59
C LEU A 279 -3.68 35.42 -9.96
N THR A 280 -2.68 35.01 -10.72
CA THR A 280 -2.44 35.48 -12.10
C THR A 280 -2.59 34.29 -13.04
N MET A 281 -3.58 34.35 -13.93
CA MET A 281 -3.91 33.25 -14.83
C MET A 281 -3.13 33.35 -16.14
N ASN A 282 -2.83 32.20 -16.78
CA ASN A 282 -2.25 32.12 -18.12
C ASN A 282 -0.88 32.81 -18.23
N VAL A 283 0.01 32.53 -17.29
CA VAL A 283 1.35 33.12 -17.23
C VAL A 283 2.36 32.42 -18.15
N ALA A 284 2.09 31.15 -18.49
CA ALA A 284 2.82 30.38 -19.48
C ALA A 284 1.92 29.28 -20.06
N GLU A 285 2.11 28.92 -21.33
CA GLU A 285 1.53 27.69 -21.91
C GLU A 285 2.33 26.48 -21.44
N ALA A 286 1.67 25.35 -21.20
CA ALA A 286 2.37 24.17 -20.70
C ALA A 286 3.10 23.41 -21.81
N GLY A 287 4.38 23.13 -21.58
CA GLY A 287 5.25 22.36 -22.46
C GLY A 287 5.34 20.88 -22.08
N GLU A 288 5.85 20.07 -23.00
CA GLU A 288 6.06 18.62 -22.78
C GLU A 288 7.16 18.33 -21.76
N LYS A 289 8.14 19.23 -21.63
CA LYS A 289 9.28 19.14 -20.70
C LYS A 289 9.00 19.69 -19.30
N ASP A 290 7.82 20.27 -19.09
CA ASP A 290 7.45 20.78 -17.79
C ASP A 290 7.21 19.62 -16.81
N VAL A 291 7.38 19.88 -15.52
CA VAL A 291 7.02 18.95 -14.45
C VAL A 291 5.58 18.45 -14.61
N GLN A 292 5.40 17.13 -14.54
CA GLN A 292 4.08 16.49 -14.62
C GLN A 292 3.79 15.79 -13.29
N PRO A 293 3.10 16.46 -12.33
CA PRO A 293 2.90 15.95 -10.97
C PRO A 293 2.31 14.54 -10.92
N LEU A 294 1.32 14.28 -11.78
CA LEU A 294 0.68 12.97 -11.85
C LEU A 294 1.67 11.87 -12.26
N LYS A 295 2.46 12.07 -13.32
CA LYS A 295 3.50 11.09 -13.73
C LYS A 295 4.53 10.83 -12.62
N LYS A 296 4.91 11.84 -11.83
CA LYS A 296 5.80 11.64 -10.68
C LYS A 296 5.16 10.76 -9.60
N LEU A 297 3.87 10.92 -9.32
CA LEU A 297 3.14 10.03 -8.41
C LEU A 297 3.02 8.61 -8.98
N GLU A 298 2.77 8.45 -10.28
CA GLU A 298 2.73 7.15 -10.95
C GLU A 298 4.07 6.41 -10.82
N TRP A 299 5.19 7.10 -11.11
CA TRP A 299 6.53 6.54 -10.91
C TRP A 299 6.83 6.20 -9.45
N PHE A 300 6.40 7.06 -8.52
CA PHE A 300 6.54 6.80 -7.10
C PHE A 300 5.83 5.49 -6.71
N VAL A 301 4.62 5.24 -7.21
CA VAL A 301 3.91 3.97 -7.00
C VAL A 301 4.70 2.82 -7.63
N ASP A 302 5.13 2.95 -8.88
CA ASP A 302 5.83 1.90 -9.62
C ASP A 302 7.10 1.45 -8.90
N LYS A 303 7.87 2.41 -8.39
CA LYS A 303 9.09 2.17 -7.61
C LYS A 303 8.80 1.46 -6.29
N ARG A 304 7.63 1.71 -5.70
CA ARG A 304 7.20 1.16 -4.40
C ARG A 304 6.44 -0.15 -4.52
N PHE A 305 6.07 -0.56 -5.72
CA PHE A 305 5.48 -1.88 -5.97
C PHE A 305 6.56 -2.92 -6.23
N GLN A 306 6.61 -3.95 -5.38
CA GLN A 306 7.54 -5.07 -5.54
C GLN A 306 6.80 -6.40 -5.38
N LYS A 307 6.85 -7.22 -6.44
CA LYS A 307 6.20 -8.53 -6.57
C LYS A 307 4.68 -8.45 -6.43
N THR A 308 4.18 -8.50 -5.20
CA THR A 308 2.75 -8.45 -4.85
C THR A 308 2.49 -7.47 -3.69
N CYS A 309 3.49 -6.68 -3.29
CA CYS A 309 3.36 -5.71 -2.22
C CYS A 309 3.56 -4.29 -2.74
N LEU A 310 2.61 -3.41 -2.43
CA LEU A 310 2.74 -1.97 -2.60
C LEU A 310 3.13 -1.33 -1.26
N ASP A 311 4.40 -0.92 -1.13
CA ASP A 311 4.93 -0.33 0.10
C ASP A 311 4.92 1.21 0.07
N LEU A 312 3.82 1.77 0.54
CA LEU A 312 3.61 3.21 0.70
C LEU A 312 3.87 3.66 2.13
N CYS A 313 4.76 3.02 2.88
CA CYS A 313 5.17 3.53 4.18
C CYS A 313 5.95 4.85 4.06
N SER A 314 5.61 5.82 4.93
CA SER A 314 6.34 7.08 5.10
C SER A 314 6.54 7.86 3.79
N MET A 315 5.49 7.95 2.97
CA MET A 315 5.56 8.50 1.61
C MET A 315 6.14 9.92 1.56
N GLN A 316 5.74 10.76 2.52
CA GLN A 316 6.12 12.18 2.54
C GLN A 316 7.64 12.39 2.46
N MET A 317 8.44 11.52 3.09
CA MET A 317 9.91 11.63 3.09
C MET A 317 10.54 11.52 1.71
N GLU A 318 9.95 10.70 0.82
CA GLU A 318 10.43 10.56 -0.55
C GLU A 318 9.76 11.56 -1.48
N LEU A 319 8.48 11.84 -1.29
CA LEU A 319 7.77 12.87 -2.06
C LEU A 319 8.41 14.26 -1.89
N ASN A 320 8.96 14.57 -0.71
CA ASN A 320 9.73 15.80 -0.47
C ASN A 320 11.02 15.91 -1.31
N LYS A 321 11.47 14.81 -1.93
CA LYS A 321 12.66 14.80 -2.80
C LYS A 321 12.31 15.05 -4.26
N CYS A 322 11.02 15.03 -4.64
CA CYS A 322 10.61 15.33 -6.00
C CYS A 322 10.99 16.76 -6.35
N ARG A 323 11.76 16.95 -7.41
CA ARG A 323 12.07 18.28 -7.93
C ARG A 323 10.82 18.95 -8.47
N PHE A 324 10.78 20.27 -8.35
CA PHE A 324 9.79 21.15 -8.98
C PHE A 324 8.33 20.97 -8.59
N VAL A 325 7.98 20.05 -7.69
CA VAL A 325 6.60 19.89 -7.21
C VAL A 325 6.57 19.55 -5.72
N ASP A 326 5.66 20.19 -5.00
CA ASP A 326 5.38 19.91 -3.59
C ASP A 326 4.13 19.03 -3.47
N PHE A 327 4.31 17.84 -2.89
CA PHE A 327 3.21 16.91 -2.61
C PHE A 327 2.86 16.86 -1.12
N CYS A 328 1.62 16.49 -0.81
CA CYS A 328 1.19 16.19 0.54
C CYS A 328 0.59 14.78 0.61
N ALA A 329 1.33 13.84 1.19
CA ALA A 329 0.89 12.45 1.39
C ALA A 329 -0.37 12.33 2.27
N LYS A 330 -0.59 13.32 3.15
CA LYS A 330 -1.75 13.40 4.04
C LYS A 330 -3.00 13.90 3.31
N SER A 331 -2.85 14.49 2.12
CA SER A 331 -3.96 15.00 1.31
C SER A 331 -4.82 13.84 0.79
N PRO A 332 -6.14 13.83 1.08
CA PRO A 332 -7.04 12.82 0.55
C PRO A 332 -7.03 12.74 -0.98
N SER A 333 -6.89 13.87 -1.67
CA SER A 333 -6.81 13.91 -3.13
C SER A 333 -5.53 13.23 -3.66
N THR A 334 -4.36 13.52 -3.06
CA THR A 334 -3.09 12.89 -3.46
C THR A 334 -3.13 11.38 -3.22
N LEU A 335 -3.59 10.96 -2.03
CA LEU A 335 -3.69 9.53 -1.72
C LEU A 335 -4.70 8.83 -2.63
N ARG A 336 -5.85 9.46 -2.94
CA ARG A 336 -6.85 8.88 -3.85
C ARG A 336 -6.25 8.60 -5.21
N TYR A 337 -5.52 9.56 -5.79
CA TYR A 337 -4.88 9.37 -7.09
C TYR A 337 -3.86 8.19 -7.05
N ILE A 338 -3.03 8.13 -6.01
CA ILE A 338 -2.10 7.01 -5.79
C ILE A 338 -2.86 5.68 -5.75
N MET A 339 -3.98 5.61 -5.03
CA MET A 339 -4.78 4.39 -4.92
C MET A 339 -5.46 4.01 -6.23
N GLU A 340 -6.08 4.94 -6.95
CA GLU A 340 -6.72 4.71 -8.25
C GLU A 340 -5.71 4.20 -9.29
N TYR A 341 -4.54 4.82 -9.35
CA TYR A 341 -3.46 4.36 -10.21
C TYR A 341 -3.02 2.93 -9.85
N SER A 342 -2.82 2.69 -8.56
CA SER A 342 -2.39 1.38 -8.03
C SER A 342 -3.42 0.28 -8.31
N ALA A 343 -4.71 0.56 -8.11
CA ALA A 343 -5.80 -0.37 -8.39
C ALA A 343 -5.85 -0.71 -9.88
N ARG A 344 -5.79 0.30 -10.75
CA ARG A 344 -5.79 0.11 -12.22
C ARG A 344 -4.60 -0.70 -12.71
N LYS A 345 -3.41 -0.47 -12.17
CA LYS A 345 -2.16 -1.10 -12.65
C LYS A 345 -1.85 -2.43 -11.98
N TYR A 346 -2.09 -2.53 -10.68
CA TYR A 346 -1.64 -3.63 -9.84
C TYR A 346 -2.79 -4.37 -9.12
N GLY A 347 -4.05 -3.98 -9.28
CA GLY A 347 -5.18 -4.54 -8.50
C GLY A 347 -5.30 -6.07 -8.56
N ASN A 348 -4.95 -6.69 -9.69
CA ASN A 348 -5.03 -8.15 -9.85
C ASN A 348 -3.85 -8.92 -9.24
N VAL A 349 -2.77 -8.23 -8.86
CA VAL A 349 -1.50 -8.83 -8.41
C VAL A 349 -1.03 -8.30 -7.05
N CYS A 350 -1.55 -7.16 -6.61
CA CYS A 350 -1.25 -6.56 -5.32
C CYS A 350 -2.02 -7.31 -4.23
N LEU A 351 -1.30 -8.07 -3.42
CA LEU A 351 -1.84 -8.84 -2.29
C LEU A 351 -1.62 -8.14 -0.95
N VAL A 352 -0.65 -7.20 -0.89
CA VAL A 352 -0.29 -6.49 0.34
C VAL A 352 -0.15 -5.00 0.08
N LEU A 353 -0.91 -4.19 0.80
CA LEU A 353 -0.81 -2.72 0.80
C LEU A 353 -0.28 -2.24 2.16
N ARG A 354 0.76 -1.39 2.16
CA ARG A 354 1.31 -0.80 3.39
C ARG A 354 1.17 0.71 3.39
N LEU A 355 0.49 1.25 4.40
CA LEU A 355 0.22 2.69 4.52
C LEU A 355 0.70 3.30 5.86
N ARG A 356 1.62 2.63 6.56
CA ARG A 356 2.09 3.05 7.89
C ARG A 356 2.84 4.39 7.83
N GLN A 357 2.83 5.13 8.94
CA GLN A 357 3.61 6.36 9.13
C GLN A 357 3.32 7.47 8.12
N ASN A 358 2.09 7.54 7.61
CA ASN A 358 1.63 8.60 6.71
C ASN A 358 0.71 9.63 7.37
N GLU A 359 0.39 9.49 8.67
CA GLU A 359 -0.49 10.41 9.41
C GLU A 359 -1.85 10.66 8.72
N LEU A 360 -2.41 9.61 8.10
CA LEU A 360 -3.70 9.67 7.42
C LEU A 360 -4.81 9.96 8.44
N LYS A 361 -5.64 10.97 8.16
CA LYS A 361 -6.73 11.40 9.05
C LYS A 361 -8.02 10.58 8.87
N ASN A 362 -8.19 9.92 7.73
CA ASN A 362 -9.35 9.08 7.40
C ASN A 362 -9.01 8.13 6.24
N CYS A 363 -9.93 7.20 5.94
CA CYS A 363 -9.79 6.20 4.89
C CYS A 363 -10.57 6.52 3.60
N GLN A 364 -11.10 7.73 3.44
CA GLN A 364 -11.95 8.08 2.28
C GLN A 364 -11.23 7.89 0.94
N ALA A 365 -9.92 8.11 0.92
CA ALA A 365 -9.10 7.92 -0.26
C ALA A 365 -8.90 6.44 -0.66
N LEU A 366 -9.29 5.49 0.19
CA LEU A 366 -9.18 4.05 -0.07
C LEU A 366 -10.46 3.45 -0.68
N GLU A 367 -11.53 4.24 -0.82
CA GLU A 367 -12.80 3.78 -1.42
C GLU A 367 -12.67 3.31 -2.87
N SER A 368 -11.59 3.70 -3.55
CA SER A 368 -11.30 3.34 -4.95
C SER A 368 -10.58 2.00 -5.12
N LEU A 369 -10.20 1.33 -4.01
CA LEU A 369 -9.69 -0.04 -4.00
C LEU A 369 -10.86 -1.02 -4.00
#